data_AF-A0A8H6YNH6-F1
#
_entry.id   AF-A0A8H6YNH6-F1
#
_cell.length_a   1.000
_cell.length_b   1.000
_cell.length_c   1.000
_cell.angle_alpha   90.00
_cell.angle_beta   90.00
_cell.angle_gamma   90.00
#
_symmetry.space_group_name_H-M   'P 1'
#
loop_
_entity.id
_entity.type
_entity.pdbx_description
1 polymer ?
#
loop_
_entity_poly.entity_id
_entity_poly.type
_entity_poly.pdbx_seq_one_letter_code
_entity_poly.pdbx_strand_id
1 'polypeptide(L)'
;MHRAVDVKNLQRLPSPHFRVALAACKDNSSLDDLRRVGSLLDNAPASQKILYLPVLYLALDPARIPTAEDLESLQPCTVIRVTYASLSLAMLFRLWITKSSHPGLGSTLWPRVWPWIHFMHEQVEYLPDSIALTEIILYFRFLDFVSANFKPLRDSLLVTSTPGFRVFVGKAWAALSRMKSSPEQFEICVQSVALTLWEGDFTDPVHFMELIDGAGGGLQDLARLSAELFDPTAGQLFTLCLSCLVPLIMGAPDERPDLDPSLREEYLEMLRQHDFLPSLVARMDAFVDTAEADSESMTACFTVLKRLLHAPRTYRWFPSVIRAGLLHTMTRASLRFPGDLDDSVRYFLTNILPEVMVYYHVVTAIDEVLDSVTKVCHRKEFEALAIFDDWSEFLDLAEMRVELVRELADASALKACDNVECGELQDRSHCRRCSGCNSFYYCNRKCQMVDWGRGGHRNQCNSSTMLALADTRNCTLGFRERQFMRALLQYAYRQEVDSIYRQQAEVLVADPDAVLLTLFDYTWSPVQITVHSIANSPITETLDKMGVEWADFVSRAECSRGRMQLHIIQVSDGINSRLWVIPLRTSSSKVHDAVRELALNLSTDYDNEDLANEISAILEEADNSDLVEIH
;
A
#
# COMPACT_ATOMS: atom_id res chain seq x y z
N MET A 1 0.06 -39.12 -25.09
CA MET A 1 -1.28 -39.43 -24.55
C MET A 1 -1.11 -40.29 -23.29
N HIS A 2 -1.60 -39.82 -22.14
CA HIS A 2 -1.50 -40.56 -20.88
C HIS A 2 -2.26 -41.90 -20.94
N ARG A 3 -1.72 -42.97 -20.34
CA ARG A 3 -2.32 -44.31 -20.46
C ARG A 3 -3.75 -44.36 -19.94
N ALA A 4 -4.09 -43.62 -18.88
CA ALA A 4 -5.43 -43.64 -18.25
C ALA A 4 -6.59 -43.25 -19.19
N VAL A 5 -6.33 -42.45 -20.23
CA VAL A 5 -7.36 -42.03 -21.20
C VAL A 5 -7.51 -42.99 -22.38
N ASP A 6 -6.70 -44.07 -22.45
CA ASP A 6 -6.83 -45.09 -23.49
C ASP A 6 -8.13 -45.89 -23.29
N VAL A 7 -8.95 -45.99 -24.35
CA VAL A 7 -10.20 -46.77 -24.38
C VAL A 7 -9.99 -48.23 -23.97
N LYS A 8 -8.79 -48.79 -24.17
CA LYS A 8 -8.45 -50.14 -23.71
C LYS A 8 -8.55 -50.31 -22.19
N ASN A 9 -8.42 -49.24 -21.41
CA ASN A 9 -8.61 -49.32 -19.95
C ASN A 9 -10.03 -49.69 -19.55
N LEU A 10 -11.03 -49.43 -20.39
CA LEU A 10 -12.41 -49.81 -20.11
C LEU A 10 -12.53 -51.33 -19.92
N GLN A 11 -11.67 -52.13 -20.55
CA GLN A 11 -11.67 -53.59 -20.41
C GLN A 11 -11.38 -54.08 -18.99
N ARG A 12 -10.84 -53.19 -18.13
CA ARG A 12 -10.55 -53.48 -16.71
C ARG A 12 -11.76 -53.24 -15.80
N LEU A 13 -12.84 -52.66 -16.32
CA LEU A 13 -14.10 -52.51 -15.59
C LEU A 13 -14.85 -53.85 -15.51
N PRO A 14 -15.67 -54.07 -14.47
CA PRO A 14 -16.61 -55.19 -14.45
C PRO A 14 -17.44 -55.25 -15.74
N SER A 15 -17.72 -56.45 -16.27
CA SER A 15 -18.38 -56.63 -17.57
C SER A 15 -19.67 -55.81 -17.77
N PRO A 16 -20.56 -55.64 -16.75
CA PRO A 16 -21.72 -54.76 -16.89
C PRO A 16 -21.34 -53.29 -17.08
N HIS A 17 -20.32 -52.81 -16.38
CA HIS A 17 -19.85 -51.43 -16.44
C HIS A 17 -19.10 -51.15 -17.74
N PHE A 18 -18.27 -52.10 -18.19
CA PHE A 18 -17.57 -52.03 -19.47
C PHE A 18 -18.53 -51.79 -20.65
N ARG A 19 -19.65 -52.53 -20.70
CA ARG A 19 -20.64 -52.38 -21.77
C ARG A 19 -21.29 -50.99 -21.78
N VAL A 20 -21.60 -50.46 -20.60
CA VAL A 20 -22.18 -49.11 -20.46
C VAL A 20 -21.16 -48.03 -20.84
N ALA A 21 -19.93 -48.13 -20.33
CA ALA A 21 -18.85 -47.19 -20.67
C ALA A 21 -18.51 -47.22 -22.17
N LEU A 22 -18.44 -48.41 -22.78
CA LEU A 22 -18.17 -48.55 -24.20
C LEU A 22 -19.32 -48.01 -25.07
N ALA A 23 -20.57 -48.17 -24.63
CA ALA A 23 -21.72 -47.56 -25.31
C ALA A 23 -21.64 -46.03 -25.28
N ALA A 24 -21.24 -45.46 -24.14
CA ALA A 24 -21.04 -44.02 -24.01
C ALA A 24 -19.91 -43.48 -24.91
N CYS A 25 -18.89 -44.28 -25.25
CA CYS A 25 -17.82 -43.83 -26.16
C CYS A 25 -18.21 -43.71 -27.64
N LYS A 26 -19.39 -44.19 -28.06
CA LYS A 26 -19.80 -44.15 -29.48
C LYS A 26 -20.27 -42.75 -29.88
N ASP A 27 -20.09 -42.38 -31.15
CA ASP A 27 -20.52 -41.06 -31.66
C ASP A 27 -22.04 -40.82 -31.56
N ASN A 28 -22.83 -41.89 -31.48
CA ASN A 28 -24.28 -41.85 -31.31
C ASN A 28 -24.74 -42.19 -29.88
N SER A 29 -23.88 -42.03 -28.88
CA SER A 29 -24.23 -42.29 -27.49
C SER A 29 -25.38 -41.41 -27.02
N SER A 30 -26.33 -41.99 -26.28
CA SER A 30 -27.44 -41.25 -25.69
C SER A 30 -27.03 -40.54 -24.39
N LEU A 31 -27.79 -39.51 -23.97
CA LEU A 31 -27.61 -38.91 -22.64
C LEU A 31 -27.82 -39.94 -21.51
N ASP A 32 -28.68 -40.94 -21.74
CA ASP A 32 -28.94 -41.98 -20.75
C ASP A 32 -27.75 -42.92 -20.56
N ASP A 33 -26.99 -43.20 -21.62
CA ASP A 33 -25.73 -43.95 -21.51
C ASP A 33 -24.74 -43.21 -20.60
N LEU A 34 -24.62 -41.90 -20.77
CA LEU A 34 -23.72 -41.07 -19.97
C LEU A 34 -24.20 -40.92 -18.52
N ARG A 35 -25.51 -40.75 -18.29
CA ARG A 35 -26.09 -40.74 -16.93
C ARG A 35 -25.85 -42.05 -16.20
N ARG A 36 -25.97 -43.17 -16.91
CA ARG A 36 -25.65 -44.50 -16.37
C ARG A 36 -24.16 -44.60 -16.02
N VAL A 37 -23.26 -44.07 -16.86
CA VAL A 37 -21.83 -43.96 -16.51
C VAL A 37 -21.65 -43.15 -15.22
N GLY A 38 -22.32 -42.01 -15.07
CA GLY A 38 -22.26 -41.19 -13.85
C GLY A 38 -22.70 -41.96 -12.60
N SER A 39 -23.84 -42.64 -12.66
CA SER A 39 -24.31 -43.48 -11.54
C SER A 39 -23.35 -44.61 -11.21
N LEU A 40 -22.77 -45.27 -12.22
CA LEU A 40 -21.76 -46.31 -12.01
C LEU A 40 -20.45 -45.74 -11.44
N LEU A 41 -20.08 -44.52 -11.83
CA LEU A 41 -18.90 -43.83 -11.33
C LEU A 41 -19.06 -43.45 -9.85
N ASP A 42 -20.23 -42.94 -9.46
CA ASP A 42 -20.54 -42.54 -8.08
C ASP A 42 -20.44 -43.73 -7.11
N ASN A 43 -20.85 -44.91 -7.56
CA ASN A 43 -20.81 -46.15 -6.78
C ASN A 43 -19.49 -46.93 -6.92
N ALA A 44 -18.58 -46.51 -7.80
CA ALA A 44 -17.33 -47.24 -8.03
C ALA A 44 -16.31 -46.99 -6.89
N PRO A 45 -15.53 -48.01 -6.48
CA PRO A 45 -14.38 -47.82 -5.60
C PRO A 45 -13.40 -46.79 -6.19
N ALA A 46 -12.70 -46.03 -5.34
CA ALA A 46 -11.75 -45.00 -5.77
C ALA A 46 -10.72 -45.51 -6.80
N SER A 47 -10.23 -46.75 -6.64
CA SER A 47 -9.28 -47.39 -7.56
C SER A 47 -9.86 -47.70 -8.95
N GLN A 48 -11.19 -47.79 -9.09
CA GLN A 48 -11.86 -48.06 -10.36
C GLN A 48 -12.39 -46.79 -11.04
N LYS A 49 -12.57 -45.69 -10.29
CA LYS A 49 -13.06 -44.42 -10.84
C LYS A 49 -12.24 -43.92 -12.02
N ILE A 50 -10.91 -44.06 -11.96
CA ILE A 50 -10.00 -43.67 -13.05
C ILE A 50 -10.24 -44.45 -14.35
N LEU A 51 -10.80 -45.66 -14.28
CA LEU A 51 -11.04 -46.49 -15.47
C LEU A 51 -12.15 -45.93 -16.35
N TYR A 52 -13.00 -45.02 -15.86
CA TYR A 52 -14.02 -44.34 -16.67
C TYR A 52 -13.50 -43.12 -17.44
N LEU A 53 -12.27 -42.70 -17.19
CA LEU A 53 -11.69 -41.51 -17.80
C LEU A 53 -11.67 -41.52 -19.35
N PRO A 54 -11.50 -42.66 -20.06
CA PRO A 54 -11.62 -42.68 -21.52
C PRO A 54 -12.97 -42.20 -22.02
N VAL A 55 -14.07 -42.48 -21.30
CA VAL A 55 -15.41 -42.00 -21.67
C VAL A 55 -15.44 -40.48 -21.60
N LEU A 56 -14.99 -39.91 -20.49
CA LEU A 56 -14.99 -38.46 -20.26
C LEU A 56 -14.04 -37.75 -21.23
N TYR A 57 -12.88 -38.34 -21.53
CA TYR A 57 -11.90 -37.79 -22.46
C TYR A 57 -12.44 -37.68 -23.90
N LEU A 58 -13.17 -38.70 -24.37
CA LEU A 58 -13.82 -38.69 -25.69
C LEU A 58 -15.03 -37.76 -25.72
N ALA A 59 -15.78 -37.68 -24.62
CA ALA A 59 -16.90 -36.76 -24.49
C ALA A 59 -16.48 -35.29 -24.66
N LEU A 60 -15.31 -34.94 -24.13
CA LEU A 60 -14.75 -33.59 -24.12
C LEU A 60 -13.87 -33.30 -25.34
N ASP A 61 -14.09 -33.95 -26.48
CA ASP A 61 -13.37 -33.62 -27.71
C ASP A 61 -13.69 -32.17 -28.15
N PRO A 62 -12.69 -31.27 -28.31
CA PRO A 62 -12.93 -29.91 -28.78
C PRO A 62 -13.61 -29.86 -30.16
N ALA A 63 -13.43 -30.87 -31.01
CA ALA A 63 -14.10 -30.95 -32.31
C ALA A 63 -15.62 -31.11 -32.20
N ARG A 64 -16.16 -31.39 -30.99
CA ARG A 64 -17.59 -31.51 -30.72
C ARG A 64 -18.21 -30.21 -30.18
N ILE A 65 -17.41 -29.17 -29.95
CA ILE A 65 -17.90 -27.86 -29.49
C ILE A 65 -18.77 -27.24 -30.60
N PRO A 66 -20.04 -26.90 -30.31
CA PRO A 66 -20.91 -26.23 -31.27
C PRO A 66 -20.39 -24.85 -31.65
N THR A 67 -20.76 -24.40 -32.85
CA THR A 67 -20.58 -22.99 -33.24
C THR A 67 -21.64 -22.11 -32.57
N ALA A 68 -21.46 -20.78 -32.62
CA ALA A 68 -22.48 -19.83 -32.15
C ALA A 68 -23.82 -20.01 -32.92
N GLU A 69 -23.76 -20.25 -34.23
CA GLU A 69 -24.94 -20.51 -35.07
C GLU A 69 -25.68 -21.79 -34.67
N ASP A 70 -24.95 -22.83 -34.26
CA ASP A 70 -25.54 -24.07 -33.75
C ASP A 70 -26.33 -23.83 -32.44
N LEU A 71 -25.89 -22.88 -31.60
CA LEU A 71 -26.58 -22.51 -30.37
C LEU A 71 -27.81 -21.65 -30.65
N GLU A 72 -27.71 -20.66 -31.53
CA GLU A 72 -28.84 -19.80 -31.90
C GLU A 72 -30.00 -20.61 -32.50
N SER A 73 -29.68 -21.63 -33.29
CA SER A 73 -30.69 -22.52 -33.90
C SER A 73 -31.27 -23.55 -32.93
N LEU A 74 -30.70 -23.71 -31.73
CA LEU A 74 -31.11 -24.63 -30.66
C LEU A 74 -31.46 -26.05 -31.16
N GLN A 75 -30.70 -26.57 -32.13
CA GLN A 75 -30.98 -27.91 -32.66
C GLN A 75 -30.87 -28.95 -31.54
N PRO A 76 -31.78 -29.96 -31.47
CA PRO A 76 -31.76 -30.96 -30.40
C PRO A 76 -30.40 -31.68 -30.25
N CYS A 77 -29.67 -31.88 -31.36
CA CYS A 77 -28.33 -32.47 -31.32
C CYS A 77 -27.29 -31.56 -30.64
N THR A 78 -27.42 -30.24 -30.79
CA THR A 78 -26.56 -29.25 -30.13
C THR A 78 -26.77 -29.29 -28.63
N VAL A 79 -28.04 -29.23 -28.19
CA VAL A 79 -28.40 -29.32 -26.76
C VAL A 79 -27.86 -30.62 -26.16
N ILE A 80 -28.07 -31.75 -26.84
CA ILE A 80 -27.54 -33.05 -26.41
C ILE A 80 -26.02 -33.00 -26.25
N ARG A 81 -25.28 -32.47 -27.23
CA ARG A 81 -23.81 -32.38 -27.16
C ARG A 81 -23.34 -31.54 -25.97
N VAL A 82 -23.93 -30.36 -25.75
CA VAL A 82 -23.54 -29.50 -24.62
C VAL A 82 -23.90 -30.14 -23.29
N THR A 83 -25.10 -30.72 -23.16
CA THR A 83 -25.48 -31.48 -21.95
C THR A 83 -24.53 -32.65 -21.72
N TYR A 84 -24.12 -33.34 -22.78
CA TYR A 84 -23.17 -34.45 -22.71
C TYR A 84 -21.81 -33.98 -22.17
N ALA A 85 -21.24 -32.92 -22.72
CA ALA A 85 -19.99 -32.33 -22.24
C ALA A 85 -20.10 -31.82 -20.79
N SER A 86 -21.22 -31.16 -20.44
CA SER A 86 -21.47 -30.64 -19.09
C SER A 86 -21.51 -31.77 -18.05
N LEU A 87 -22.23 -32.85 -18.34
CA LEU A 87 -22.25 -34.05 -17.48
C LEU A 87 -20.87 -34.69 -17.38
N SER A 88 -20.10 -34.72 -18.48
CA SER A 88 -18.72 -35.22 -18.47
C SER A 88 -17.78 -34.37 -17.62
N LEU A 89 -17.89 -33.05 -17.66
CA LEU A 89 -17.15 -32.14 -16.77
C LEU A 89 -17.58 -32.36 -15.31
N ALA A 90 -18.87 -32.43 -15.02
CA ALA A 90 -19.37 -32.68 -13.66
C ALA A 90 -18.92 -34.04 -13.11
N MET A 91 -18.80 -35.07 -13.96
CA MET A 91 -18.19 -36.35 -13.57
C MET A 91 -16.69 -36.23 -13.36
N LEU A 92 -15.98 -35.51 -14.25
CA LEU A 92 -14.54 -35.30 -14.16
C LEU A 92 -14.17 -34.56 -12.88
N PHE A 93 -14.93 -33.54 -12.49
CA PHE A 93 -14.71 -32.78 -11.26
C PHE A 93 -14.93 -33.62 -9.99
N ARG A 94 -15.76 -34.67 -10.07
CA ARG A 94 -15.95 -35.66 -9.00
C ARG A 94 -14.87 -36.74 -8.98
N LEU A 95 -14.11 -36.90 -10.06
CA LEU A 95 -12.91 -37.74 -10.06
C LEU A 95 -11.83 -37.00 -9.27
N TRP A 96 -11.78 -37.24 -7.97
CA TRP A 96 -10.64 -36.88 -7.13
C TRP A 96 -9.43 -37.72 -7.54
N ILE A 97 -8.75 -37.32 -8.61
CA ILE A 97 -7.55 -37.99 -9.09
C ILE A 97 -6.39 -37.44 -8.28
N THR A 98 -6.04 -38.14 -7.20
CA THR A 98 -4.88 -37.75 -6.41
C THR A 98 -3.63 -37.81 -7.30
N LYS A 99 -2.94 -36.68 -7.44
CA LYS A 99 -1.78 -36.51 -8.33
C LYS A 99 -0.69 -37.56 -8.14
N SER A 100 -0.53 -38.07 -6.91
CA SER A 100 0.42 -39.12 -6.57
C SER A 100 0.25 -40.40 -7.40
N SER A 101 -0.95 -40.64 -7.95
CA SER A 101 -1.24 -41.86 -8.70
C SER A 101 -0.99 -41.73 -10.21
N HIS A 102 -1.06 -40.52 -10.78
CA HIS A 102 -1.06 -40.31 -12.24
C HIS A 102 -0.38 -39.00 -12.73
N PRO A 103 0.96 -38.91 -12.69
CA PRO A 103 1.69 -37.75 -13.21
C PRO A 103 1.43 -37.49 -14.71
N GLY A 104 1.27 -36.21 -15.09
CA GLY A 104 1.06 -35.80 -16.50
C GLY A 104 -0.35 -36.07 -17.04
N LEU A 105 -1.28 -36.51 -16.19
CA LEU A 105 -2.67 -36.65 -16.60
C LEU A 105 -3.34 -35.30 -16.82
N GLY A 106 -3.10 -34.31 -15.95
CA GLY A 106 -3.64 -32.95 -16.07
C GLY A 106 -3.33 -32.32 -17.43
N SER A 107 -2.06 -32.36 -17.87
CA SER A 107 -1.65 -31.88 -19.19
C SER A 107 -2.25 -32.67 -20.37
N THR A 108 -2.65 -33.93 -20.17
CA THR A 108 -3.39 -34.68 -21.19
C THR A 108 -4.85 -34.26 -21.25
N LEU A 109 -5.49 -33.98 -20.12
CA LEU A 109 -6.90 -33.60 -20.02
C LEU A 109 -7.13 -32.13 -20.41
N TRP A 110 -6.20 -31.24 -20.06
CA TRP A 110 -6.37 -29.80 -20.17
C TRP A 110 -6.77 -29.30 -21.57
N PRO A 111 -6.14 -29.74 -22.68
CA PRO A 111 -6.52 -29.32 -24.04
C PRO A 111 -7.95 -29.72 -24.44
N ARG A 112 -8.59 -30.61 -23.68
CA ARG A 112 -9.98 -31.03 -23.87
C ARG A 112 -10.93 -30.36 -22.88
N VAL A 113 -10.49 -30.15 -21.64
CA VAL A 113 -11.30 -29.51 -20.60
C VAL A 113 -11.47 -28.03 -20.86
N TRP A 114 -10.36 -27.30 -21.07
CA TRP A 114 -10.41 -25.84 -21.16
C TRP A 114 -11.30 -25.31 -22.29
N PRO A 115 -11.23 -25.81 -23.54
CA PRO A 115 -12.08 -25.30 -24.61
C PRO A 115 -13.58 -25.41 -24.30
N TRP A 116 -14.01 -26.48 -23.63
CA TRP A 116 -15.40 -26.65 -23.22
C TRP A 116 -15.79 -25.70 -22.08
N ILE A 117 -14.90 -25.47 -21.12
CA ILE A 117 -15.14 -24.50 -20.02
C ILE A 117 -15.26 -23.09 -20.58
N HIS A 118 -14.31 -22.68 -21.42
CA HIS A 118 -14.32 -21.40 -22.09
C HIS A 118 -15.60 -21.22 -22.95
N PHE A 119 -15.98 -22.24 -23.73
CA PHE A 119 -17.23 -22.21 -24.50
C PHE A 119 -18.47 -22.06 -23.62
N MET A 120 -18.62 -22.88 -22.57
CA MET A 120 -19.79 -22.83 -21.69
C MET A 120 -19.89 -21.50 -20.95
N HIS A 121 -18.74 -20.94 -20.57
CA HIS A 121 -18.63 -19.65 -19.94
C HIS A 121 -19.08 -18.51 -20.87
N GLU A 122 -18.52 -18.43 -22.08
CA GLU A 122 -18.84 -17.38 -23.05
C GLU A 122 -20.27 -17.49 -23.61
N GLN A 123 -20.91 -18.66 -23.48
CA GLN A 123 -22.24 -18.91 -24.00
C GLN A 123 -23.30 -19.12 -22.91
N VAL A 124 -22.97 -18.82 -21.64
CA VAL A 124 -23.80 -19.16 -20.47
C VAL A 124 -25.25 -18.64 -20.59
N GLU A 125 -25.45 -17.47 -21.20
CA GLU A 125 -26.77 -16.87 -21.41
C GLU A 125 -27.63 -17.61 -22.44
N TYR A 126 -27.01 -18.36 -23.36
CA TYR A 126 -27.68 -19.12 -24.42
C TYR A 126 -27.83 -20.62 -24.07
N LEU A 127 -27.22 -21.06 -22.97
CA LEU A 127 -27.30 -22.45 -22.53
C LEU A 127 -28.71 -22.75 -21.98
N PRO A 128 -29.36 -23.84 -22.41
CA PRO A 128 -30.65 -24.25 -21.85
C PRO A 128 -30.58 -24.46 -20.33
N ASP A 129 -31.60 -24.01 -19.59
CA ASP A 129 -31.75 -24.20 -18.13
C ASP A 129 -31.61 -25.67 -17.68
N SER A 130 -31.88 -26.61 -18.59
CA SER A 130 -31.70 -28.04 -18.35
C SER A 130 -30.24 -28.47 -18.15
N ILE A 131 -29.27 -27.62 -18.49
CA ILE A 131 -27.85 -27.87 -18.26
C ILE A 131 -27.59 -27.62 -16.77
N ALA A 132 -27.15 -28.68 -16.08
CA ALA A 132 -27.01 -28.72 -14.62
C ALA A 132 -25.93 -27.79 -14.03
N LEU A 133 -25.23 -27.00 -14.85
CA LEU A 133 -24.17 -26.10 -14.44
C LEU A 133 -24.67 -24.66 -14.57
N THR A 134 -25.12 -24.06 -13.46
CA THR A 134 -25.21 -22.60 -13.39
C THR A 134 -23.81 -22.01 -13.52
N GLU A 135 -23.71 -20.75 -13.93
CA GLU A 135 -22.44 -20.00 -14.03
C GLU A 135 -21.58 -20.18 -12.76
N ILE A 136 -22.22 -20.05 -11.61
CA ILE A 136 -21.64 -20.25 -10.27
C ILE A 136 -21.09 -21.66 -10.09
N ILE A 137 -21.88 -22.70 -10.42
CA ILE A 137 -21.46 -24.10 -10.25
C ILE A 137 -20.31 -24.42 -11.21
N LEU A 138 -20.31 -23.84 -12.41
CA LEU A 138 -19.22 -23.96 -13.37
C LEU A 138 -17.92 -23.40 -12.79
N TYR A 139 -17.93 -22.17 -12.29
CA TYR A 139 -16.77 -21.56 -11.62
C TYR A 139 -16.28 -22.41 -10.44
N PHE A 140 -17.20 -22.73 -9.51
CA PHE A 140 -16.89 -23.48 -8.30
C PHE A 140 -16.22 -24.81 -8.61
N ARG A 141 -16.86 -25.63 -9.44
CA ARG A 141 -16.39 -26.99 -9.71
C ARG A 141 -15.14 -27.02 -10.56
N PHE A 142 -14.99 -26.05 -11.46
CA PHE A 142 -13.80 -25.97 -12.30
C PHE A 142 -12.58 -25.50 -11.49
N LEU A 143 -12.72 -24.49 -10.64
CA LEU A 143 -11.61 -24.03 -9.81
C LEU A 143 -11.20 -25.09 -8.78
N ASP A 144 -12.16 -25.82 -8.19
CA ASP A 144 -11.90 -27.00 -7.34
C ASP A 144 -11.14 -28.10 -8.12
N PHE A 145 -11.53 -28.34 -9.38
CA PHE A 145 -10.81 -29.27 -10.25
C PHE A 145 -9.38 -28.81 -10.55
N VAL A 146 -9.17 -27.52 -10.85
CA VAL A 146 -7.84 -26.96 -11.11
C VAL A 146 -6.97 -27.10 -9.86
N SER A 147 -7.47 -26.71 -8.69
CA SER A 147 -6.72 -26.75 -7.43
C SER A 147 -6.35 -28.18 -7.02
N ALA A 148 -7.25 -29.15 -7.24
CA ALA A 148 -7.02 -30.55 -6.90
C ALA A 148 -6.06 -31.28 -7.85
N ASN A 149 -6.03 -30.91 -9.14
CA ASN A 149 -5.33 -31.70 -10.16
C ASN A 149 -3.98 -31.12 -10.62
N PHE A 150 -3.70 -29.83 -10.40
CA PHE A 150 -2.53 -29.18 -11.02
C PHE A 150 -1.35 -28.86 -10.06
N LYS A 151 -1.49 -28.98 -8.73
CA LYS A 151 -0.39 -28.80 -7.74
C LYS A 151 0.59 -29.97 -7.63
N PRO A 152 1.95 -29.85 -7.68
CA PRO A 152 2.76 -28.61 -7.77
C PRO A 152 3.35 -28.28 -9.16
N LEU A 153 3.65 -26.98 -9.34
CA LEU A 153 4.57 -26.21 -10.22
C LEU A 153 4.75 -26.53 -11.72
N ARG A 154 4.75 -27.79 -12.19
CA ARG A 154 5.06 -28.08 -13.61
C ARG A 154 3.83 -28.07 -14.52
N ASP A 155 2.70 -28.57 -14.04
CA ASP A 155 1.45 -28.54 -14.80
C ASP A 155 0.70 -27.20 -14.61
N SER A 156 1.06 -26.42 -13.58
CA SER A 156 0.49 -25.09 -13.33
C SER A 156 0.81 -24.11 -14.45
N LEU A 157 2.03 -24.15 -15.01
CA LEU A 157 2.41 -23.28 -16.13
C LEU A 157 1.50 -23.48 -17.35
N LEU A 158 1.06 -24.71 -17.64
CA LEU A 158 0.13 -24.95 -18.75
C LEU A 158 -1.21 -24.24 -18.51
N VAL A 159 -1.76 -24.35 -17.30
CA VAL A 159 -3.03 -23.73 -16.92
C VAL A 159 -2.91 -22.21 -16.90
N THR A 160 -1.89 -21.69 -16.22
CA THR A 160 -1.69 -20.25 -16.08
C THR A 160 -1.21 -19.60 -17.38
N SER A 161 -0.57 -20.30 -18.31
CA SER A 161 -0.27 -19.72 -19.65
C SER A 161 -1.42 -19.83 -20.65
N THR A 162 -2.55 -20.42 -20.27
CA THR A 162 -3.68 -20.61 -21.18
C THR A 162 -4.44 -19.29 -21.37
N PRO A 163 -4.58 -18.78 -22.62
CA PRO A 163 -5.29 -17.53 -22.89
C PRO A 163 -6.72 -17.54 -22.37
N GLY A 164 -7.14 -16.43 -21.76
CA GLY A 164 -8.49 -16.25 -21.20
C GLY A 164 -8.71 -16.95 -19.85
N PHE A 165 -7.76 -17.72 -19.35
CA PHE A 165 -7.90 -18.39 -18.06
C PHE A 165 -7.97 -17.39 -16.90
N ARG A 166 -7.19 -16.32 -16.92
CA ARG A 166 -7.28 -15.29 -15.87
C ARG A 166 -8.52 -14.42 -15.96
N VAL A 167 -9.02 -14.17 -17.18
CA VAL A 167 -10.33 -13.54 -17.38
C VAL A 167 -11.39 -14.38 -16.68
N PHE A 168 -11.36 -15.69 -16.86
CA PHE A 168 -12.26 -16.61 -16.17
C PHE A 168 -12.09 -16.57 -14.65
N VAL A 169 -10.86 -16.54 -14.13
CA VAL A 169 -10.59 -16.44 -12.68
C VAL A 169 -11.13 -15.13 -12.11
N GLY A 170 -10.94 -14.00 -12.80
CA GLY A 170 -11.50 -12.71 -12.40
C GLY A 170 -13.02 -12.71 -12.38
N LYS A 171 -13.67 -13.30 -13.40
CA LYS A 171 -15.14 -13.41 -13.46
C LYS A 171 -15.66 -14.34 -12.36
N ALA A 172 -14.96 -15.45 -12.11
CA ALA A 172 -15.27 -16.35 -11.00
C ALA A 172 -15.19 -15.60 -9.66
N TRP A 173 -14.12 -14.83 -9.41
CA TRP A 173 -14.00 -14.00 -8.21
C TRP A 173 -15.15 -12.98 -8.09
N ALA A 174 -15.48 -12.27 -9.16
CA ALA A 174 -16.61 -11.35 -9.18
C ALA A 174 -17.97 -12.02 -8.95
N ALA A 175 -18.16 -13.26 -9.40
CA ALA A 175 -19.34 -14.06 -9.10
C ALA A 175 -19.39 -14.48 -7.63
N LEU A 176 -18.25 -14.82 -7.03
CA LEU A 176 -18.15 -15.28 -5.64
C LEU A 176 -18.51 -14.19 -4.63
N SER A 177 -18.17 -12.93 -4.88
CA SER A 177 -18.56 -11.85 -3.98
C SER A 177 -20.08 -11.66 -3.89
N ARG A 178 -20.83 -12.16 -4.89
CA ARG A 178 -22.30 -12.19 -4.89
C ARG A 178 -22.90 -13.39 -4.13
N MET A 179 -22.10 -14.41 -3.79
CA MET A 179 -22.55 -15.69 -3.23
C MET A 179 -22.50 -15.81 -1.71
N LYS A 180 -22.52 -14.69 -0.96
CA LYS A 180 -22.32 -14.66 0.51
C LYS A 180 -23.27 -15.56 1.36
N SER A 181 -24.21 -16.27 0.77
CA SER A 181 -25.17 -17.17 1.45
C SER A 181 -24.62 -18.54 1.90
N SER A 182 -23.45 -19.00 1.42
CA SER A 182 -22.88 -20.30 1.84
C SER A 182 -21.38 -20.16 2.21
N PRO A 183 -21.04 -20.09 3.52
CA PRO A 183 -19.65 -19.92 3.97
C PRO A 183 -18.69 -21.00 3.47
N GLU A 184 -19.11 -22.28 3.49
CA GLU A 184 -18.28 -23.41 3.04
C GLU A 184 -17.97 -23.34 1.54
N GLN A 185 -18.97 -22.99 0.71
CA GLN A 185 -18.76 -22.85 -0.73
C GLN A 185 -17.90 -21.63 -1.04
N PHE A 186 -18.09 -20.54 -0.31
CA PHE A 186 -17.27 -19.35 -0.42
C PHE A 186 -15.81 -19.66 -0.08
N GLU A 187 -15.55 -20.41 0.98
CA GLU A 187 -14.21 -20.82 1.41
C GLU A 187 -13.46 -21.65 0.37
N ILE A 188 -14.07 -22.73 -0.12
CA ILE A 188 -13.47 -23.60 -1.16
C ILE A 188 -13.14 -22.78 -2.42
N CYS A 189 -14.00 -21.82 -2.74
CA CYS A 189 -13.83 -20.97 -3.91
C CYS A 189 -12.72 -19.93 -3.73
N VAL A 190 -12.69 -19.22 -2.60
CA VAL A 190 -11.61 -18.29 -2.26
C VAL A 190 -10.29 -19.05 -2.26
N GLN A 191 -10.25 -20.24 -1.67
CA GLN A 191 -9.07 -21.11 -1.72
C GLN A 191 -8.66 -21.42 -3.15
N SER A 192 -9.60 -21.75 -4.03
CA SER A 192 -9.27 -22.11 -5.40
C SER A 192 -8.83 -20.91 -6.25
N VAL A 193 -9.43 -19.74 -6.03
CA VAL A 193 -8.94 -18.47 -6.61
C VAL A 193 -7.55 -18.16 -6.08
N ALA A 194 -7.33 -18.23 -4.77
CA ALA A 194 -6.04 -17.97 -4.11
C ALA A 194 -4.92 -18.79 -4.71
N LEU A 195 -5.14 -20.10 -4.83
CA LEU A 195 -4.15 -21.01 -5.38
C LEU A 195 -3.84 -20.71 -6.85
N THR A 196 -4.86 -20.27 -7.60
CA THR A 196 -4.70 -19.91 -9.00
C THR A 196 -3.92 -18.61 -9.16
N LEU A 197 -4.16 -17.62 -8.29
CA LEU A 197 -3.43 -16.36 -8.27
C LEU A 197 -1.99 -16.56 -7.76
N TRP A 198 -1.79 -17.38 -6.72
CA TRP A 198 -0.48 -17.69 -6.16
C TRP A 198 0.49 -18.30 -7.18
N GLU A 199 -0.02 -19.17 -8.05
CA GLU A 199 0.78 -19.80 -9.11
C GLU A 199 0.88 -18.94 -10.39
N GLY A 200 0.20 -17.80 -10.43
CA GLY A 200 0.17 -16.90 -11.57
C GLY A 200 1.41 -15.99 -11.64
N ASP A 201 2.06 -15.95 -12.81
CA ASP A 201 3.05 -14.92 -13.09
C ASP A 201 2.35 -13.59 -13.43
N PHE A 202 2.13 -12.74 -12.42
CA PHE A 202 1.60 -11.38 -12.60
C PHE A 202 2.68 -10.35 -12.92
N THR A 203 3.93 -10.78 -13.16
CA THR A 203 4.95 -9.90 -13.73
C THR A 203 4.76 -9.69 -15.23
N ASP A 204 3.91 -10.49 -15.88
CA ASP A 204 3.49 -10.26 -17.26
C ASP A 204 2.27 -9.29 -17.30
N PRO A 205 2.38 -8.11 -17.94
CA PRO A 205 1.28 -7.17 -18.06
C PRO A 205 0.01 -7.79 -18.67
N VAL A 206 0.16 -8.73 -19.61
CA VAL A 206 -0.98 -9.39 -20.27
C VAL A 206 -1.79 -10.19 -19.25
N HIS A 207 -1.10 -10.92 -18.38
CA HIS A 207 -1.73 -11.71 -17.34
C HIS A 207 -2.49 -10.84 -16.33
N PHE A 208 -1.94 -9.68 -15.97
CA PHE A 208 -2.60 -8.73 -15.08
C PHE A 208 -3.83 -8.10 -15.75
N MET A 209 -3.73 -7.71 -17.02
CA MET A 209 -4.85 -7.17 -17.80
C MET A 209 -5.99 -8.20 -17.99
N GLU A 210 -5.68 -9.46 -18.26
CA GLU A 210 -6.70 -10.52 -18.32
C GLU A 210 -7.47 -10.63 -16.99
N LEU A 211 -6.79 -10.50 -15.85
CA LEU A 211 -7.45 -10.52 -14.55
C LEU A 211 -8.36 -9.31 -14.35
N ILE A 212 -7.92 -8.12 -14.77
CA ILE A 212 -8.72 -6.88 -14.74
C ILE A 212 -9.98 -7.03 -15.60
N ASP A 213 -9.84 -7.52 -16.83
CA ASP A 213 -10.94 -7.80 -17.74
C ASP A 213 -11.95 -8.77 -17.11
N GLY A 214 -11.45 -9.78 -16.40
CA GLY A 214 -12.29 -10.71 -15.67
C GLY A 214 -13.01 -10.10 -14.47
N ALA A 215 -12.35 -9.21 -13.74
CA ALA A 215 -12.87 -8.60 -12.51
C ALA A 215 -14.00 -7.59 -12.75
N GLY A 216 -14.13 -7.07 -13.98
CA GLY A 216 -15.12 -6.04 -14.33
C GLY A 216 -14.66 -5.08 -15.44
N GLY A 217 -13.42 -5.22 -15.92
CA GLY A 217 -12.85 -4.40 -16.99
C GLY A 217 -12.08 -3.16 -16.51
N GLY A 218 -12.07 -2.89 -15.21
CA GLY A 218 -11.33 -1.78 -14.62
C GLY A 218 -10.49 -2.16 -13.41
N LEU A 219 -9.40 -1.43 -13.17
CA LEU A 219 -8.59 -1.55 -11.96
C LEU A 219 -9.42 -1.34 -10.69
N GLN A 220 -10.40 -0.45 -10.75
CA GLN A 220 -11.32 -0.19 -9.64
C GLN A 220 -12.11 -1.45 -9.26
N ASP A 221 -12.56 -2.25 -10.23
CA ASP A 221 -13.29 -3.48 -9.95
C ASP A 221 -12.40 -4.53 -9.29
N LEU A 222 -11.16 -4.71 -9.78
CA LEU A 222 -10.21 -5.62 -9.17
C LEU A 222 -9.84 -5.19 -7.73
N ALA A 223 -9.67 -3.88 -7.50
CA ALA A 223 -9.39 -3.33 -6.18
C ALA A 223 -10.57 -3.53 -5.22
N ARG A 224 -11.80 -3.29 -5.69
CA ARG A 224 -13.02 -3.57 -4.93
C ARG A 224 -13.13 -5.04 -4.55
N LEU A 225 -12.93 -5.96 -5.49
CA LEU A 225 -12.96 -7.41 -5.22
C LEU A 225 -11.87 -7.82 -4.21
N SER A 226 -10.70 -7.22 -4.29
CA SER A 226 -9.59 -7.41 -3.35
C SER A 226 -9.93 -6.91 -1.95
N ALA A 227 -10.57 -5.76 -1.82
CA ALA A 227 -11.07 -5.27 -0.54
C ALA A 227 -12.20 -6.15 0.03
N GLU A 228 -13.11 -6.63 -0.82
CA GLU A 228 -14.20 -7.51 -0.42
C GLU A 228 -13.71 -8.85 0.18
N LEU A 229 -12.53 -9.34 -0.21
CA LEU A 229 -11.92 -10.54 0.40
C LEU A 229 -11.56 -10.36 1.88
N PHE A 230 -11.36 -9.12 2.33
CA PHE A 230 -10.97 -8.80 3.70
C PHE A 230 -12.14 -8.33 4.58
N ASP A 231 -13.36 -8.35 4.02
CA ASP A 231 -14.61 -8.11 4.77
C ASP A 231 -14.60 -8.95 6.07
N PRO A 232 -14.74 -8.35 7.27
CA PRO A 232 -14.70 -8.98 8.59
C PRO A 232 -15.50 -10.27 8.76
N THR A 233 -16.52 -10.46 7.92
CA THR A 233 -17.39 -11.64 7.95
C THR A 233 -16.77 -12.93 7.38
N ALA A 234 -15.70 -12.84 6.59
CA ALA A 234 -15.08 -13.96 5.86
C ALA A 234 -14.26 -14.99 6.68
N GLY A 235 -14.34 -15.01 8.01
CA GLY A 235 -13.81 -16.12 8.84
C GLY A 235 -12.32 -16.51 8.67
N GLN A 236 -12.02 -17.81 8.81
CA GLN A 236 -10.69 -18.47 8.84
C GLN A 236 -9.87 -18.35 7.54
N LEU A 237 -10.42 -17.71 6.51
CA LEU A 237 -9.80 -17.60 5.18
C LEU A 237 -8.66 -16.59 5.07
N PHE A 238 -8.30 -15.92 6.16
CA PHE A 238 -7.36 -14.81 6.14
C PHE A 238 -6.03 -15.14 5.46
N THR A 239 -5.38 -16.25 5.84
CA THR A 239 -4.12 -16.71 5.22
C THR A 239 -4.27 -16.98 3.72
N LEU A 240 -5.41 -17.54 3.32
CA LEU A 240 -5.69 -17.81 1.90
C LEU A 240 -5.90 -16.49 1.13
N CYS A 241 -6.70 -15.57 1.66
CA CYS A 241 -6.89 -14.24 1.05
C CYS A 241 -5.57 -13.48 0.92
N LEU A 242 -4.69 -13.57 1.92
CA LEU A 242 -3.37 -12.97 1.88
C LEU A 242 -2.52 -13.58 0.77
N SER A 243 -2.53 -14.91 0.64
CA SER A 243 -1.83 -15.58 -0.46
C SER A 243 -2.37 -15.17 -1.84
N CYS A 244 -3.66 -14.83 -2.00
CA CYS A 244 -4.16 -14.24 -3.25
C CYS A 244 -3.46 -12.92 -3.61
N LEU A 245 -3.33 -12.05 -2.60
CA LEU A 245 -2.98 -10.66 -2.82
C LEU A 245 -1.49 -10.42 -2.82
N VAL A 246 -0.70 -11.25 -2.12
CA VAL A 246 0.75 -11.13 -2.11
C VAL A 246 1.31 -11.10 -3.54
N PRO A 247 1.00 -12.02 -4.48
CA PRO A 247 1.46 -11.91 -5.87
C PRO A 247 1.02 -10.62 -6.58
N LEU A 248 -0.22 -10.18 -6.36
CA LEU A 248 -0.79 -8.99 -7.01
C LEU A 248 -0.16 -7.69 -6.47
N ILE A 249 0.14 -7.65 -5.17
CA ILE A 249 0.71 -6.48 -4.49
C ILE A 249 2.23 -6.50 -4.53
N MET A 250 2.86 -7.68 -4.55
CA MET A 250 4.31 -7.86 -4.43
C MET A 250 5.01 -8.10 -5.76
N GLY A 251 4.38 -8.74 -6.76
CA GLY A 251 5.01 -9.15 -8.03
C GLY A 251 5.86 -8.03 -8.63
N ALA A 252 7.17 -8.10 -8.42
CA ALA A 252 8.02 -6.92 -8.22
C ALA A 252 8.48 -6.24 -9.53
N PRO A 253 8.50 -4.89 -9.60
CA PRO A 253 9.16 -4.13 -10.67
C PRO A 253 10.69 -4.19 -10.59
N ASP A 254 11.27 -4.47 -9.41
CA ASP A 254 12.72 -4.50 -9.23
C ASP A 254 13.42 -5.60 -10.07
N GLU A 255 12.67 -6.64 -10.46
CA GLU A 255 13.18 -7.71 -11.33
C GLU A 255 12.86 -7.50 -12.82
N ARG A 256 11.96 -6.56 -13.17
CA ARG A 256 11.44 -6.35 -14.53
C ARG A 256 10.98 -4.90 -14.81
N PRO A 257 11.83 -4.05 -15.41
CA PRO A 257 11.54 -2.63 -15.69
C PRO A 257 10.55 -2.39 -16.85
N ASP A 258 9.98 -3.44 -17.45
CA ASP A 258 9.09 -3.38 -18.62
C ASP A 258 7.59 -3.22 -18.29
N LEU A 259 7.18 -3.46 -17.04
CA LEU A 259 5.84 -3.12 -16.56
C LEU A 259 5.72 -1.61 -16.35
N ASP A 260 4.66 -0.99 -16.88
CA ASP A 260 4.33 0.41 -16.62
C ASP A 260 4.08 0.60 -15.11
N PRO A 261 4.97 1.29 -14.38
CA PRO A 261 4.82 1.48 -12.94
C PRO A 261 3.52 2.22 -12.58
N SER A 262 2.95 2.98 -13.53
CA SER A 262 1.73 3.76 -13.29
C SER A 262 0.50 2.88 -13.06
N LEU A 263 0.36 1.75 -13.76
CA LEU A 263 -0.81 0.87 -13.62
C LEU A 263 -0.87 0.23 -12.23
N ARG A 264 0.30 -0.15 -11.70
CA ARG A 264 0.39 -0.70 -10.34
C ARG A 264 0.15 0.38 -9.29
N GLU A 265 0.75 1.55 -9.42
CA GLU A 265 0.49 2.66 -8.49
C GLU A 265 -1.00 3.06 -8.50
N GLU A 266 -1.64 3.02 -9.67
CA GLU A 266 -3.08 3.22 -9.80
C GLU A 266 -3.86 2.11 -9.07
N TYR A 267 -3.48 0.84 -9.22
CA TYR A 267 -4.10 -0.26 -8.48
C TYR A 267 -3.96 -0.11 -6.94
N LEU A 268 -2.76 0.22 -6.45
CA LEU A 268 -2.52 0.44 -5.02
C LEU A 268 -3.30 1.66 -4.50
N GLU A 269 -3.44 2.71 -5.32
CA GLU A 269 -4.31 3.84 -5.04
C GLU A 269 -5.80 3.43 -4.97
N MET A 270 -6.28 2.60 -5.90
CA MET A 270 -7.65 2.08 -5.87
C MET A 270 -7.91 1.20 -4.64
N LEU A 271 -6.97 0.32 -4.26
CA LEU A 271 -7.09 -0.49 -3.04
C LEU A 271 -7.29 0.41 -1.81
N ARG A 272 -6.52 1.49 -1.72
CA ARG A 272 -6.61 2.46 -0.63
C ARG A 272 -7.97 3.16 -0.61
N GLN A 273 -8.53 3.51 -1.77
CA GLN A 273 -9.86 4.12 -1.88
C GLN A 273 -11.01 3.20 -1.44
N HIS A 274 -10.78 1.88 -1.36
CA HIS A 274 -11.74 0.88 -0.92
C HIS A 274 -11.50 0.40 0.53
N ASP A 275 -10.90 1.24 1.39
CA ASP A 275 -10.64 0.96 2.82
C ASP A 275 -9.83 -0.33 3.07
N PHE A 276 -9.09 -0.81 2.06
CA PHE A 276 -8.33 -2.06 2.14
C PHE A 276 -7.34 -2.08 3.32
N LEU A 277 -6.61 -0.98 3.51
CA LEU A 277 -5.56 -0.87 4.52
C LEU A 277 -6.10 -1.03 5.96
N PRO A 278 -7.10 -0.23 6.41
CA PRO A 278 -7.76 -0.45 7.70
C PRO A 278 -8.36 -1.86 7.84
N SER A 279 -9.01 -2.39 6.79
CA SER A 279 -9.57 -3.75 6.82
C SER A 279 -8.50 -4.82 7.00
N LEU A 280 -7.37 -4.72 6.30
CA LEU A 280 -6.24 -5.64 6.45
C LEU A 280 -5.71 -5.61 7.88
N VAL A 281 -5.49 -4.43 8.47
CA VAL A 281 -4.99 -4.32 9.84
C VAL A 281 -5.98 -4.86 10.86
N ALA A 282 -7.26 -4.51 10.77
CA ALA A 282 -8.28 -5.04 11.67
C ALA A 282 -8.36 -6.58 11.60
N ARG A 283 -8.12 -7.14 10.41
CA ARG A 283 -8.04 -8.59 10.21
C ARG A 283 -6.78 -9.21 10.81
N MET A 284 -5.63 -8.58 10.64
CA MET A 284 -4.39 -9.02 11.29
C MET A 284 -4.54 -9.01 12.81
N ASP A 285 -5.16 -7.97 13.37
CA ASP A 285 -5.42 -7.86 14.81
C ASP A 285 -6.33 -8.97 15.34
N ALA A 286 -7.35 -9.35 14.56
CA ALA A 286 -8.20 -10.49 14.89
C ALA A 286 -7.46 -11.83 14.72
N PHE A 287 -6.61 -11.94 13.70
CA PHE A 287 -5.91 -13.16 13.33
C PHE A 287 -4.82 -13.53 14.33
N VAL A 288 -4.05 -12.57 14.85
CA VAL A 288 -2.85 -12.83 15.66
C VAL A 288 -3.08 -13.69 16.91
N ASP A 289 -4.30 -13.68 17.49
CA ASP A 289 -4.66 -14.51 18.66
C ASP A 289 -5.28 -15.87 18.30
N THR A 290 -5.50 -16.15 17.02
CA THR A 290 -6.09 -17.42 16.58
C THR A 290 -5.07 -18.57 16.70
N ALA A 291 -5.58 -19.81 16.80
CA ALA A 291 -4.71 -20.98 16.86
C ALA A 291 -4.02 -21.26 15.52
N GLU A 292 -4.62 -20.75 14.43
CA GLU A 292 -4.16 -20.85 13.05
C GLU A 292 -3.09 -19.82 12.69
N ALA A 293 -2.87 -18.80 13.53
CA ALA A 293 -1.84 -17.80 13.27
C ALA A 293 -0.42 -18.35 13.39
N ASP A 294 0.36 -18.10 12.34
CA ASP A 294 1.76 -18.44 12.23
C ASP A 294 2.59 -17.22 11.82
N SER A 295 3.90 -17.28 12.05
CA SER A 295 4.82 -16.17 11.78
C SER A 295 5.03 -15.90 10.29
N GLU A 296 4.89 -16.90 9.41
CA GLU A 296 5.03 -16.75 7.96
C GLU A 296 3.87 -15.91 7.39
N SER A 297 2.64 -16.25 7.77
CA SER A 297 1.42 -15.51 7.44
C SER A 297 1.48 -14.07 7.95
N MET A 298 1.93 -13.85 9.19
CA MET A 298 2.10 -12.50 9.74
C MET A 298 3.19 -11.70 9.02
N THR A 299 4.32 -12.33 8.68
CA THR A 299 5.39 -11.71 7.88
C THR A 299 4.88 -11.25 6.52
N ALA A 300 4.09 -12.10 5.85
CA ALA A 300 3.47 -11.75 4.57
C ALA A 300 2.51 -10.56 4.72
N CYS A 301 1.76 -10.47 5.82
CA CYS A 301 0.89 -9.31 6.10
C CYS A 301 1.68 -8.01 6.27
N PHE A 302 2.72 -8.03 7.10
CA PHE A 302 3.58 -6.86 7.29
C PHE A 302 4.30 -6.46 6.01
N THR A 303 4.68 -7.42 5.18
CA THR A 303 5.29 -7.18 3.88
C THR A 303 4.32 -6.46 2.93
N VAL A 304 3.06 -6.91 2.87
CA VAL A 304 1.99 -6.26 2.09
C VAL A 304 1.73 -4.85 2.61
N LEU A 305 1.58 -4.68 3.93
CA LEU A 305 1.40 -3.36 4.55
C LEU A 305 2.57 -2.43 4.25
N LYS A 306 3.81 -2.90 4.39
CA LYS A 306 5.02 -2.13 4.09
C LYS A 306 4.98 -1.58 2.67
N ARG A 307 4.65 -2.41 1.68
CA ARG A 307 4.54 -1.95 0.28
C ARG A 307 3.42 -0.94 0.08
N LEU A 308 2.25 -1.20 0.66
CA LEU A 308 1.09 -0.29 0.52
C LEU A 308 1.30 1.05 1.22
N LEU A 309 2.07 1.08 2.31
CA LEU A 309 2.34 2.28 3.10
C LEU A 309 3.57 3.05 2.59
N HIS A 310 4.45 2.44 1.80
CA HIS A 310 5.57 3.11 1.15
C HIS A 310 5.21 3.74 -0.21
N ALA A 311 3.98 3.53 -0.70
CA ALA A 311 3.51 4.20 -1.91
C ALA A 311 3.38 5.73 -1.67
N PRO A 312 3.42 6.57 -2.72
CA PRO A 312 3.21 8.01 -2.55
C PRO A 312 1.85 8.33 -1.92
N ARG A 313 1.78 9.42 -1.14
CA ARG A 313 0.54 9.95 -0.53
C ARG A 313 -0.14 9.00 0.45
N THR A 314 0.60 8.11 1.09
CA THR A 314 0.05 7.13 2.05
C THR A 314 -0.24 7.71 3.42
N TYR A 315 0.43 8.80 3.81
CA TYR A 315 0.27 9.46 5.12
C TYR A 315 -1.20 9.73 5.49
N ARG A 316 -2.07 10.02 4.51
CA ARG A 316 -3.52 10.25 4.74
C ARG A 316 -4.28 9.03 5.25
N TRP A 317 -3.77 7.83 5.04
CA TRP A 317 -4.41 6.57 5.45
C TRP A 317 -3.90 6.06 6.80
N PHE A 318 -2.73 6.53 7.26
CA PHE A 318 -2.16 6.13 8.53
C PHE A 318 -3.10 6.34 9.72
N PRO A 319 -3.86 7.44 9.84
CA PRO A 319 -4.80 7.59 10.95
C PRO A 319 -5.82 6.45 11.01
N SER A 320 -6.37 6.03 9.86
CA SER A 320 -7.32 4.93 9.80
C SER A 320 -6.67 3.58 10.09
N VAL A 321 -5.42 3.38 9.63
CA VAL A 321 -4.62 2.17 9.88
C VAL A 321 -4.25 2.03 11.36
N ILE A 322 -3.85 3.13 12.01
CA ILE A 322 -3.54 3.15 13.44
C ILE A 322 -4.80 2.84 14.25
N ARG A 323 -5.92 3.51 13.95
CA ARG A 323 -7.22 3.25 14.61
C ARG A 323 -7.76 1.85 14.35
N ALA A 324 -7.40 1.22 13.24
CA ALA A 324 -7.72 -0.18 12.96
C ALA A 324 -6.90 -1.17 13.80
N GLY A 325 -5.90 -0.70 14.57
CA GLY A 325 -5.17 -1.51 15.54
C GLY A 325 -3.73 -1.84 15.15
N LEU A 326 -3.09 -1.11 14.23
CA LEU A 326 -1.72 -1.45 13.76
C LEU A 326 -0.74 -1.64 14.91
N LEU A 327 -0.69 -0.71 15.86
CA LEU A 327 0.24 -0.79 17.00
C LEU A 327 -0.12 -1.92 17.97
N HIS A 328 -1.41 -2.19 18.19
CA HIS A 328 -1.87 -3.33 18.98
C HIS A 328 -1.50 -4.66 18.33
N THR A 329 -1.69 -4.78 17.02
CA THR A 329 -1.31 -5.95 16.26
C THR A 329 0.20 -6.18 16.33
N MET A 330 1.02 -5.14 16.15
CA MET A 330 2.48 -5.24 16.24
C MET A 330 2.93 -5.71 17.62
N THR A 331 2.41 -5.12 18.71
CA THR A 331 2.77 -5.55 20.08
C THR A 331 2.34 -6.99 20.38
N ARG A 332 1.12 -7.39 20.02
CA ARG A 332 0.63 -8.77 20.19
C ARG A 332 1.42 -9.77 19.35
N ALA A 333 1.70 -9.43 18.09
CA ALA A 333 2.49 -10.28 17.20
C ALA A 333 3.91 -10.49 17.73
N SER A 334 4.53 -9.45 18.28
CA SER A 334 5.86 -9.53 18.90
C SER A 334 5.89 -10.47 20.12
N LEU A 335 4.87 -10.41 20.98
CA LEU A 335 4.73 -11.32 22.12
C LEU A 335 4.45 -12.76 21.69
N ARG A 336 3.65 -12.94 20.63
CA ARG A 336 3.22 -14.26 20.15
C ARG A 336 4.31 -15.00 19.38
N PHE A 337 5.10 -14.28 18.59
CA PHE A 337 6.11 -14.81 17.69
C PHE A 337 7.49 -14.15 17.94
N PRO A 338 8.06 -14.30 19.15
CA PRO A 338 9.30 -13.63 19.53
C PRO A 338 10.46 -14.07 18.63
N GLY A 339 11.17 -13.11 18.02
CA GLY A 339 12.30 -13.37 17.12
C GLY A 339 11.90 -13.54 15.65
N ASP A 340 10.74 -14.13 15.34
CA ASP A 340 10.33 -14.40 13.96
C ASP A 340 9.87 -13.14 13.21
N LEU A 341 9.23 -12.20 13.92
CA LEU A 341 8.65 -10.99 13.33
C LEU A 341 9.47 -9.73 13.61
N ASP A 342 10.58 -9.86 14.33
CA ASP A 342 11.36 -8.74 14.84
C ASP A 342 11.80 -7.79 13.72
N ASP A 343 12.30 -8.31 12.60
CA ASP A 343 12.73 -7.47 11.46
C ASP A 343 11.57 -6.73 10.80
N SER A 344 10.41 -7.38 10.69
CA SER A 344 9.20 -6.75 10.13
C SER A 344 8.71 -5.63 11.04
N VAL A 345 8.59 -5.90 12.34
CA VAL A 345 8.13 -4.91 13.33
C VAL A 345 9.14 -3.77 13.47
N ARG A 346 10.44 -4.08 13.59
CA ARG A 346 11.53 -3.10 13.65
C ARG A 346 11.49 -2.16 12.46
N TYR A 347 11.28 -2.66 11.24
CA TYR A 347 11.18 -1.80 10.05
C TYR A 347 10.08 -0.74 10.19
N PHE A 348 8.91 -1.10 10.74
CA PHE A 348 7.84 -0.14 10.98
C PHE A 348 8.21 0.90 12.04
N LEU A 349 8.80 0.45 13.16
CA LEU A 349 9.17 1.32 14.29
C LEU A 349 10.29 2.31 13.95
N THR A 350 11.26 1.88 13.15
CA THR A 350 12.48 2.65 12.88
C THR A 350 12.44 3.42 11.56
N ASN A 351 11.65 2.97 10.58
CA ASN A 351 11.61 3.60 9.24
C ASN A 351 10.24 4.23 8.97
N ILE A 352 9.16 3.43 9.00
CA ILE A 352 7.84 3.90 8.52
C ILE A 352 7.20 4.91 9.48
N LEU A 353 7.03 4.54 10.75
CA LEU A 353 6.25 5.34 11.71
C LEU A 353 6.91 6.70 12.02
N PRO A 354 8.23 6.78 12.29
CA PRO A 354 8.88 8.07 12.55
C PRO A 354 8.73 9.07 11.40
N GLU A 355 8.82 8.58 10.15
CA GLU A 355 8.68 9.37 8.93
C GLU A 355 7.28 9.97 8.81
N VAL A 356 6.22 9.18 9.03
CA VAL A 356 4.84 9.67 8.89
C VAL A 356 4.31 10.41 10.11
N MET A 357 4.98 10.32 11.24
CA MET A 357 4.62 11.09 12.43
C MET A 357 4.96 12.57 12.30
N VAL A 358 5.46 13.04 11.15
CA VAL A 358 5.58 14.49 10.85
C VAL A 358 4.23 15.13 10.54
N TYR A 359 3.20 14.31 10.34
CA TYR A 359 1.85 14.75 10.02
C TYR A 359 0.98 14.79 11.28
N TYR A 360 0.34 15.94 11.53
CA TYR A 360 -0.51 16.20 12.69
C TYR A 360 -1.57 15.10 12.92
N HIS A 361 -2.31 14.74 11.88
CA HIS A 361 -3.38 13.74 11.97
C HIS A 361 -2.88 12.33 12.30
N VAL A 362 -1.64 11.99 11.95
CA VAL A 362 -1.02 10.71 12.30
C VAL A 362 -0.72 10.70 13.79
N VAL A 363 -0.09 11.77 14.30
CA VAL A 363 0.23 11.89 15.73
C VAL A 363 -1.03 11.91 16.60
N THR A 364 -2.10 12.58 16.17
CA THR A 364 -3.39 12.52 16.88
C THR A 364 -3.96 11.10 16.93
N ALA A 365 -3.86 10.33 15.83
CA ALA A 365 -4.31 8.94 15.84
C ALA A 365 -3.45 8.04 16.73
N ILE A 366 -2.15 8.35 16.88
CA ILE A 366 -1.28 7.67 17.84
C ILE A 366 -1.66 8.02 19.28
N ASP A 367 -1.90 9.29 19.60
CA ASP A 367 -2.36 9.74 20.93
C ASP A 367 -3.57 8.94 21.42
N GLU A 368 -4.53 8.67 20.52
CA GLU A 368 -5.73 7.88 20.81
C GLU A 368 -5.43 6.45 21.31
N VAL A 369 -4.28 5.86 20.94
CA VAL A 369 -3.91 4.47 21.27
C VAL A 369 -2.67 4.32 22.15
N LEU A 370 -1.88 5.39 22.31
CA LEU A 370 -0.53 5.37 22.91
C LEU A 370 -0.53 4.75 24.31
N ASP A 371 -1.38 5.24 25.21
CA ASP A 371 -1.50 4.75 26.59
C ASP A 371 -1.69 3.22 26.68
N SER A 372 -2.47 2.66 25.75
CA SER A 372 -2.78 1.23 25.76
C SER A 372 -1.61 0.39 25.25
N VAL A 373 -0.85 0.91 24.27
CA VAL A 373 0.36 0.28 23.72
C VAL A 373 1.49 0.34 24.74
N THR A 374 1.74 1.51 25.34
CA THR A 374 2.77 1.70 26.39
C THR A 374 2.58 0.75 27.57
N LYS A 375 1.33 0.52 28.00
CA LYS A 375 1.00 -0.47 29.06
C LYS A 375 1.33 -1.91 28.69
N VAL A 376 1.35 -2.26 27.41
CA VAL A 376 1.75 -3.60 26.95
C VAL A 376 3.28 -3.69 26.90
N CYS A 377 3.96 -2.66 26.39
CA CYS A 377 5.42 -2.62 26.28
C CYS A 377 6.13 -2.63 27.64
N HIS A 378 5.57 -2.02 28.68
CA HIS A 378 6.12 -2.05 30.06
C HIS A 378 5.81 -3.33 30.86
N ARG A 379 5.31 -4.39 30.20
CA ARG A 379 5.18 -5.70 30.84
C ARG A 379 6.53 -6.41 30.78
N LYS A 380 6.90 -7.12 31.86
CA LYS A 380 8.19 -7.82 31.94
C LYS A 380 8.41 -8.84 30.82
N GLU A 381 7.33 -9.46 30.34
CA GLU A 381 7.37 -10.39 29.22
C GLU A 381 7.77 -9.70 27.91
N PHE A 382 7.35 -8.43 27.74
CA PHE A 382 7.66 -7.63 26.57
C PHE A 382 9.06 -7.02 26.67
N GLU A 383 9.45 -6.52 27.84
CA GLU A 383 10.81 -6.01 28.13
C GLU A 383 11.91 -7.03 27.85
N ALA A 384 11.59 -8.32 27.87
CA ALA A 384 12.52 -9.41 27.56
C ALA A 384 12.71 -9.68 26.06
N LEU A 385 11.94 -9.02 25.17
CA LEU A 385 12.03 -9.20 23.72
C LEU A 385 13.23 -8.43 23.13
N ALA A 386 13.84 -8.96 22.06
CA ALA A 386 14.98 -8.33 21.40
C ALA A 386 14.65 -7.01 20.68
N ILE A 387 13.37 -6.70 20.50
CA ILE A 387 12.87 -5.45 19.88
C ILE A 387 12.41 -4.41 20.92
N PHE A 388 12.61 -4.66 22.22
CA PHE A 388 12.15 -3.75 23.26
C PHE A 388 12.78 -2.34 23.14
N ASP A 389 14.06 -2.27 22.80
CA ASP A 389 14.76 -1.00 22.60
C ASP A 389 14.15 -0.20 21.43
N ASP A 390 13.87 -0.87 20.30
CA ASP A 390 13.20 -0.26 19.14
C ASP A 390 11.81 0.30 19.52
N TRP A 391 11.06 -0.40 20.38
CA TRP A 391 9.77 0.06 20.89
C TRP A 391 9.91 1.23 21.84
N SER A 392 10.91 1.21 22.73
CA SER A 392 11.14 2.27 23.71
C SER A 392 11.50 3.58 22.99
N GLU A 393 12.41 3.54 22.03
CA GLU A 393 12.76 4.70 21.20
C GLU A 393 11.55 5.25 20.44
N PHE A 394 10.72 4.37 19.87
CA PHE A 394 9.47 4.77 19.21
C PHE A 394 8.47 5.44 20.18
N LEU A 395 8.29 4.88 21.38
CA LEU A 395 7.37 5.42 22.38
C LEU A 395 7.83 6.80 22.88
N ASP A 396 9.11 6.99 23.13
CA ASP A 396 9.68 8.29 23.50
C ASP A 396 9.44 9.33 22.40
N LEU A 397 9.66 8.95 21.13
CA LEU A 397 9.36 9.81 19.99
C LEU A 397 7.87 10.15 19.91
N ALA A 398 7.00 9.16 20.14
CA ALA A 398 5.55 9.33 20.11
C ALA A 398 5.05 10.26 21.21
N GLU A 399 5.48 10.05 22.45
CA GLU A 399 5.13 10.89 23.59
C GLU A 399 5.57 12.33 23.37
N MET A 400 6.81 12.55 22.90
CA MET A 400 7.31 13.88 22.56
C MET A 400 6.43 14.57 21.51
N ARG A 401 6.09 13.88 20.41
CA ARG A 401 5.29 14.49 19.34
C ARG A 401 3.83 14.71 19.75
N VAL A 402 3.28 13.85 20.59
CA VAL A 402 1.96 14.03 21.19
C VAL A 402 1.93 15.25 22.10
N GLU A 403 2.97 15.47 22.90
CA GLU A 403 3.06 16.65 23.76
C GLU A 403 3.11 17.94 22.92
N LEU A 404 3.86 17.96 21.82
CA LEU A 404 3.85 19.10 20.88
C LEU A 404 2.44 19.37 20.29
N VAL A 405 1.64 18.31 20.04
CA VAL A 405 0.24 18.48 19.60
C VAL A 405 -0.62 19.11 20.69
N ARG A 406 -0.40 18.75 21.96
CA ARG A 406 -1.12 19.31 23.12
C ARG A 406 -0.74 20.77 23.36
N GLU A 407 0.55 21.09 23.33
CA GLU A 407 1.05 22.47 23.44
C GLU A 407 0.45 23.40 22.36
N LEU A 408 0.28 22.89 21.14
CA LEU A 408 -0.36 23.64 20.05
C LEU A 408 -1.82 24.01 20.31
N ALA A 409 -2.54 23.26 21.15
CA ALA A 409 -3.91 23.57 21.53
C ALA A 409 -3.96 24.75 22.51
N ASP A 410 -2.95 24.89 23.35
CA ASP A 410 -2.89 25.85 24.46
C ASP A 410 -2.08 27.11 24.15
N ALA A 411 -1.22 27.08 23.13
CA ALA A 411 -0.32 28.19 22.85
C ALA A 411 -1.04 29.47 22.38
N SER A 412 -0.97 30.51 23.22
CA SER A 412 -1.14 31.90 22.78
C SER A 412 0.05 32.27 21.89
N ALA A 413 -0.10 32.03 20.60
CA ALA A 413 0.97 32.18 19.63
C ALA A 413 1.42 33.64 19.53
N LEU A 414 2.68 33.93 19.92
CA LEU A 414 3.33 35.18 19.56
C LEU A 414 3.63 35.13 18.07
N LYS A 415 3.23 36.19 17.36
CA LYS A 415 3.40 36.33 15.93
C LYS A 415 4.34 37.47 15.61
N ALA A 416 5.31 37.19 14.76
CA ALA A 416 6.17 38.19 14.16
C ALA A 416 5.41 38.99 13.11
N CYS A 417 5.69 40.29 13.08
CA CYS A 417 5.26 41.14 11.99
C CYS A 417 5.93 40.69 10.68
N ASP A 418 5.14 40.46 9.63
CA ASP A 418 5.61 40.00 8.33
C ASP A 418 6.46 41.03 7.61
N ASN A 419 6.33 42.32 7.96
CA ASN A 419 7.25 43.36 7.49
C ASN A 419 8.66 43.06 8.00
N VAL A 420 9.56 42.67 7.09
CA VAL A 420 10.95 42.25 7.38
C VAL A 420 11.80 43.33 8.08
N GLU A 421 11.39 44.59 7.97
CA GLU A 421 12.03 45.73 8.65
C GLU A 421 11.56 45.91 10.12
N CYS A 422 10.45 45.28 10.53
CA CYS A 422 9.82 45.53 11.83
C CYS A 422 10.36 44.63 12.95
N GLY A 423 10.35 43.30 12.75
CA GLY A 423 10.82 42.33 13.76
C GLY A 423 9.97 42.22 15.05
N GLU A 424 8.89 42.99 15.18
CA GLU A 424 8.08 43.01 16.40
C GLU A 424 7.29 41.70 16.56
N LEU A 425 7.45 41.06 17.72
CA LEU A 425 6.69 39.90 18.18
C LEU A 425 5.53 40.37 19.07
N GLN A 426 4.32 39.92 18.79
CA GLN A 426 3.14 40.26 19.60
C GLN A 426 2.11 39.14 19.56
N ASP A 427 1.20 39.10 20.54
CA ASP A 427 0.13 38.10 20.55
C ASP A 427 -0.64 38.09 19.21
N ARG A 428 -0.95 36.90 18.71
CA ARG A 428 -1.68 36.71 17.45
C ARG A 428 -2.99 37.50 17.41
N SER A 429 -3.67 37.69 18.53
CA SER A 429 -4.89 38.49 18.64
C SER A 429 -4.67 39.99 18.39
N HIS A 430 -3.45 40.49 18.60
CA HIS A 430 -3.04 41.86 18.32
C HIS A 430 -2.50 42.05 16.89
N CYS A 431 -2.28 40.97 16.16
CA CYS A 431 -1.86 41.02 14.76
C CYS A 431 -3.04 41.28 13.82
N ARG A 432 -2.83 42.17 12.85
CA ARG A 432 -3.72 42.37 11.71
C ARG A 432 -3.36 41.37 10.62
N ARG A 433 -4.36 40.63 10.15
CA ARG A 433 -4.20 39.74 8.99
C ARG A 433 -4.43 40.51 7.69
N CYS A 434 -3.70 40.16 6.65
CA CYS A 434 -4.01 40.60 5.30
C CYS A 434 -5.42 40.12 4.90
N SER A 435 -6.31 41.03 4.51
CA SER A 435 -7.68 40.69 4.10
C SER A 435 -7.77 39.92 2.77
N GLY A 436 -6.70 39.91 1.97
CA GLY A 436 -6.62 39.17 0.72
C GLY A 436 -6.24 37.71 0.95
N CYS A 437 -4.99 37.46 1.35
CA CYS A 437 -4.46 36.10 1.49
C CYS A 437 -4.70 35.46 2.88
N ASN A 438 -5.05 36.25 3.90
CA ASN A 438 -5.18 35.82 5.31
C ASN A 438 -3.95 35.11 5.91
N SER A 439 -2.82 35.12 5.21
CA SER A 439 -1.60 34.37 5.57
C SER A 439 -0.53 35.25 6.20
N PHE A 440 -0.54 36.55 5.89
CA PHE A 440 0.39 37.52 6.42
C PHE A 440 -0.18 38.27 7.63
N TYR A 441 0.66 38.51 8.64
CA TYR A 441 0.36 39.13 9.93
C TYR A 441 1.18 40.40 10.14
N TYR A 442 0.56 41.48 10.58
CA TYR A 442 1.22 42.77 10.80
C TYR A 442 0.86 43.37 12.15
N CYS A 443 1.82 44.03 12.80
CA CYS A 443 1.52 44.78 14.01
C CYS A 443 0.56 45.96 13.78
N ASN A 444 0.62 46.57 12.60
CA ASN A 444 -0.26 47.66 12.23
C ASN A 444 -0.38 47.83 10.71
N ARG A 445 -1.28 48.73 10.28
CA ARG A 445 -1.51 49.03 8.86
C ARG A 445 -0.28 49.64 8.16
N LYS A 446 0.58 50.36 8.88
CA LYS A 446 1.79 50.96 8.31
C LYS A 446 2.75 49.86 7.86
N CYS A 447 2.99 48.85 8.71
CA CYS A 447 3.81 47.69 8.36
C CYS A 447 3.24 46.92 7.15
N GLN A 448 1.92 46.71 7.11
CA GLN A 448 1.28 46.10 5.94
C GLN A 448 1.52 46.90 4.66
N MET A 449 1.42 48.24 4.69
CA MET A 449 1.63 49.09 3.52
C MET A 449 3.09 49.10 3.04
N VAL A 450 4.04 49.08 3.97
CA VAL A 450 5.48 48.97 3.65
C VAL A 450 5.75 47.63 2.97
N ASP A 451 5.30 46.54 3.59
CA ASP A 451 5.49 45.18 3.07
C ASP A 451 4.78 44.97 1.72
N TRP A 452 3.59 45.56 1.55
CA TRP A 452 2.87 45.55 0.26
C TRP A 452 3.62 46.28 -0.85
N GLY A 453 4.25 47.42 -0.53
CA GLY A 453 4.93 48.24 -1.52
C GLY A 453 6.35 47.78 -1.84
N ARG A 454 7.08 47.29 -0.84
CA ARG A 454 8.53 47.01 -0.92
C ARG A 454 8.93 45.62 -0.43
N GLY A 455 8.14 44.98 0.43
CA GLY A 455 8.48 43.69 1.06
C GLY A 455 7.98 42.44 0.32
N GLY A 456 7.56 42.58 -0.95
CA GLY A 456 7.20 41.43 -1.80
C GLY A 456 5.77 40.89 -1.64
N HIS A 457 5.07 41.24 -0.55
CA HIS A 457 3.72 40.69 -0.28
C HIS A 457 2.71 40.92 -1.40
N ARG A 458 2.75 42.04 -2.14
CA ARG A 458 1.82 42.25 -3.26
C ARG A 458 1.86 41.12 -4.29
N ASN A 459 3.04 40.56 -4.55
CA ASN A 459 3.22 39.46 -5.49
C ASN A 459 2.70 38.15 -4.88
N GLN A 460 3.01 37.90 -3.60
CA GLN A 460 2.56 36.71 -2.89
C GLN A 460 1.06 36.67 -2.62
N CYS A 461 0.42 37.81 -2.34
CA CYS A 461 -0.97 37.85 -1.92
C CYS A 461 -1.90 37.18 -2.93
N ASN A 462 -1.64 37.37 -4.22
CA ASN A 462 -2.41 36.76 -5.30
C ASN A 462 -2.09 35.28 -5.47
N SER A 463 -0.81 34.90 -5.37
CA SER A 463 -0.37 33.51 -5.47
C SER A 463 -0.92 32.65 -4.32
N SER A 464 -0.87 33.14 -3.08
CA SER A 464 -1.42 32.46 -1.91
C SER A 464 -2.94 32.27 -2.01
N THR A 465 -3.67 33.25 -2.56
CA THR A 465 -5.12 33.12 -2.80
C THR A 465 -5.41 32.11 -3.92
N MET A 466 -4.60 32.06 -4.99
CA MET A 466 -4.77 31.07 -6.05
C MET A 466 -4.37 29.65 -5.61
N LEU A 467 -3.29 29.48 -4.85
CA LEU A 467 -2.91 28.19 -4.27
C LEU A 467 -3.97 27.67 -3.30
N ALA A 468 -4.57 28.54 -2.48
CA ALA A 468 -5.68 28.15 -1.61
C ALA A 468 -6.95 27.71 -2.38
N LEU A 469 -7.12 28.11 -3.65
CA LEU A 469 -8.31 27.84 -4.47
C LEU A 469 -8.10 26.73 -5.53
N ALA A 470 -6.91 26.62 -6.11
CA ALA A 470 -6.59 25.65 -7.16
C ALA A 470 -6.31 24.25 -6.61
N ASP A 471 -6.03 24.13 -5.31
CA ASP A 471 -5.36 22.95 -4.76
C ASP A 471 -6.29 21.93 -4.09
N THR A 472 -7.30 21.48 -4.83
CA THR A 472 -8.11 20.31 -4.45
C THR A 472 -7.51 18.98 -4.93
N ARG A 473 -6.38 19.00 -5.66
CA ARG A 473 -5.77 17.79 -6.26
C ARG A 473 -4.30 17.55 -5.88
N ASN A 474 -3.58 18.54 -5.34
CA ASN A 474 -2.17 18.44 -4.94
C ASN A 474 -1.95 18.78 -3.45
N CYS A 475 -2.78 18.23 -2.56
CA CYS A 475 -2.49 18.03 -1.13
C CYS A 475 -1.65 19.13 -0.44
N THR A 476 -2.08 20.39 -0.49
CA THR A 476 -1.57 21.38 0.47
C THR A 476 -1.85 20.90 1.88
N LEU A 477 -0.81 20.87 2.72
CA LEU A 477 -0.94 20.62 4.15
C LEU A 477 -2.03 21.51 4.74
N GLY A 478 -2.92 20.95 5.55
CA GLY A 478 -3.94 21.72 6.26
C GLY A 478 -3.31 22.74 7.21
N PHE A 479 -4.14 23.66 7.73
CA PHE A 479 -3.66 24.68 8.67
C PHE A 479 -3.00 24.06 9.92
N ARG A 480 -3.60 23.00 10.48
CA ARG A 480 -3.07 22.30 11.67
C ARG A 480 -1.78 21.56 11.35
N GLU A 481 -1.68 20.92 10.20
CA GLU A 481 -0.44 20.28 9.75
C GLU A 481 0.71 21.28 9.64
N ARG A 482 0.47 22.46 9.05
CA ARG A 482 1.51 23.51 8.96
C ARG A 482 1.93 24.04 10.32
N GLN A 483 0.99 24.17 11.26
CA GLN A 483 1.32 24.57 12.63
C GLN A 483 2.15 23.49 13.34
N PHE A 484 1.77 22.23 13.17
CA PHE A 484 2.48 21.11 13.75
C PHE A 484 3.90 20.95 13.19
N MET A 485 4.08 21.06 11.88
CA MET A 485 5.41 21.04 11.27
C MET A 485 6.29 22.18 11.75
N ARG A 486 5.73 23.38 11.96
CA ARG A 486 6.48 24.48 12.56
C ARG A 486 6.87 24.14 14.01
N ALA A 487 5.97 23.56 14.80
CA ALA A 487 6.28 23.13 16.17
C ALA A 487 7.39 22.07 16.20
N LEU A 488 7.31 21.07 15.32
CA LEU A 488 8.35 20.04 15.15
C LEU A 488 9.70 20.66 14.80
N LEU A 489 9.73 21.56 13.81
CA LEU A 489 10.95 22.26 13.40
C LEU A 489 11.52 23.09 14.54
N GLN A 490 10.67 23.83 15.27
CA GLN A 490 11.11 24.64 16.41
C GLN A 490 11.66 23.79 17.54
N TYR A 491 11.03 22.64 17.83
CA TYR A 491 11.54 21.68 18.80
C TYR A 491 12.92 21.19 18.39
N ALA A 492 13.07 20.68 17.16
CA ALA A 492 14.35 20.19 16.64
C ALA A 492 15.43 21.29 16.60
N TYR A 493 15.05 22.50 16.18
CA TYR A 493 15.94 23.66 16.16
C TYR A 493 16.47 23.98 17.56
N ARG A 494 15.61 23.95 18.59
CA ARG A 494 16.03 24.24 19.98
C ARG A 494 16.99 23.18 20.53
N GLN A 495 16.78 21.90 20.17
CA GLN A 495 17.69 20.82 20.59
C GLN A 495 19.07 20.94 19.93
N GLU A 496 19.12 21.49 18.71
CA GLU A 496 20.33 21.49 17.87
C GLU A 496 20.86 22.91 17.59
N VAL A 497 20.46 23.91 18.38
CA VAL A 497 20.76 25.34 18.09
C VAL A 497 22.27 25.60 18.03
N ASP A 498 23.05 25.06 18.96
CA ASP A 498 24.52 25.15 18.97
C ASP A 498 25.15 24.54 17.71
N SER A 499 24.69 23.35 17.32
CA SER A 499 25.16 22.64 16.12
C SER A 499 24.82 23.42 14.84
N ILE A 500 23.61 23.96 14.76
CA ILE A 500 23.15 24.78 13.63
C ILE A 500 24.02 26.02 13.49
N TYR A 501 24.22 26.79 14.57
CA TYR A 501 25.01 28.02 14.49
C TYR A 501 26.50 27.76 14.24
N ARG A 502 27.04 26.63 14.72
CA ARG A 502 28.38 26.17 14.33
C ARG A 502 28.45 26.00 12.82
N GLN A 503 27.59 25.16 12.24
CA GLN A 503 27.58 24.93 10.79
C GLN A 503 27.33 26.23 9.99
N GLN A 504 26.51 27.15 10.50
CA GLN A 504 26.35 28.49 9.90
C GLN A 504 27.68 29.26 9.84
N ALA A 505 28.45 29.27 10.94
CA ALA A 505 29.76 29.90 10.97
C ALA A 505 30.71 29.26 9.95
N GLU A 506 30.73 27.92 9.85
CA GLU A 506 31.58 27.21 8.89
C GLU A 506 31.26 27.61 7.43
N VAL A 507 29.97 27.69 7.09
CA VAL A 507 29.52 28.15 5.77
C VAL A 507 29.91 29.62 5.53
N LEU A 508 29.79 30.49 6.53
CA LEU A 508 30.16 31.91 6.43
C LEU A 508 31.67 32.14 6.36
N VAL A 509 32.49 31.27 6.95
CA VAL A 509 33.96 31.31 6.79
C VAL A 509 34.32 31.05 5.32
N ALA A 510 33.62 30.12 4.67
CA ALA A 510 33.82 29.81 3.26
C ALA A 510 33.26 30.89 2.32
N ASP A 511 32.12 31.48 2.67
CA ASP A 511 31.43 32.53 1.91
C ASP A 511 30.72 33.52 2.85
N PRO A 512 31.35 34.65 3.20
CA PRO A 512 30.78 35.63 4.14
C PRO A 512 29.47 36.28 3.69
N ASP A 513 29.21 36.26 2.37
CA ASP A 513 28.02 36.83 1.76
C ASP A 513 26.93 35.77 1.54
N ALA A 514 27.16 34.52 1.94
CA ALA A 514 26.20 33.44 1.78
C ALA A 514 24.86 33.75 2.43
N VAL A 515 23.79 33.47 1.68
CA VAL A 515 22.45 33.31 2.25
C VAL A 515 22.34 31.89 2.77
N LEU A 516 22.10 31.78 4.07
CA LEU A 516 22.08 30.51 4.77
C LEU A 516 20.70 29.86 4.71
N LEU A 517 20.71 28.53 4.65
CA LEU A 517 19.55 27.67 4.66
C LEU A 517 19.81 26.51 5.62
N THR A 518 18.87 26.23 6.52
CA THR A 518 18.90 25.03 7.38
C THR A 518 17.90 23.99 6.86
N LEU A 519 18.39 22.81 6.50
CA LEU A 519 17.59 21.67 6.03
C LEU A 519 17.35 20.70 7.20
N PHE A 520 16.08 20.44 7.50
CA PHE A 520 15.60 19.40 8.41
C PHE A 520 15.07 18.24 7.58
N ASP A 521 15.87 17.20 7.44
CA ASP A 521 15.53 15.99 6.70
C ASP A 521 14.90 14.95 7.62
N TYR A 522 13.56 14.88 7.57
CA TYR A 522 12.74 13.90 8.25
C TYR A 522 12.45 12.65 7.39
N THR A 523 13.14 12.47 6.26
CA THR A 523 13.19 11.15 5.59
C THR A 523 14.01 10.14 6.40
N TRP A 524 14.71 10.61 7.44
CA TRP A 524 15.50 9.83 8.38
C TRP A 524 14.99 9.99 9.81
N SER A 525 15.23 8.97 10.63
CA SER A 525 15.04 9.00 12.08
C SER A 525 16.32 8.53 12.76
N PRO A 526 16.98 9.35 13.60
CA PRO A 526 16.61 10.73 13.97
C PRO A 526 16.69 11.72 12.79
N VAL A 527 16.06 12.90 12.94
CA VAL A 527 16.07 13.96 11.93
C VAL A 527 17.51 14.41 11.65
N GLN A 528 17.88 14.51 10.36
CA GLN A 528 19.19 15.05 9.98
C GLN A 528 19.07 16.56 9.76
N ILE A 529 19.93 17.34 10.43
CA ILE A 529 19.91 18.80 10.36
C ILE A 529 21.24 19.28 9.77
N THR A 530 21.17 19.96 8.62
CA THR A 530 22.35 20.46 7.93
C THR A 530 22.17 21.91 7.51
N VAL A 531 23.25 22.69 7.52
CA VAL A 531 23.25 24.08 7.05
C VAL A 531 24.03 24.20 5.75
N HIS A 532 23.46 24.92 4.80
CA HIS A 532 24.04 25.14 3.47
C HIS A 532 23.97 26.63 3.10
N SER A 533 24.86 27.06 2.20
CA SER A 533 24.55 28.25 1.40
C SER A 533 23.53 27.87 0.32
N ILE A 534 22.62 28.78 -0.04
CA ILE A 534 21.64 28.53 -1.11
C ILE A 534 22.33 28.13 -2.42
N ALA A 535 23.48 28.72 -2.72
CA ALA A 535 24.22 28.43 -3.95
C ALA A 535 24.79 27.00 -4.00
N ASN A 536 25.09 26.40 -2.85
CA ASN A 536 25.73 25.09 -2.74
C ASN A 536 24.83 24.00 -2.15
N SER A 537 23.53 24.27 -1.98
CA SER A 537 22.61 23.32 -1.37
C SER A 537 22.30 22.14 -2.31
N PRO A 538 22.20 20.90 -1.80
CA PRO A 538 21.82 19.74 -2.61
C PRO A 538 20.39 19.84 -3.18
N ILE A 539 19.56 20.75 -2.67
CA ILE A 539 18.16 20.91 -3.06
C ILE A 539 17.89 22.17 -3.90
N THR A 540 18.91 22.93 -4.30
CA THR A 540 18.75 24.19 -5.05
C THR A 540 17.94 24.02 -6.33
N GLU A 541 18.20 22.97 -7.12
CA GLU A 541 17.44 22.71 -8.36
C GLU A 541 15.94 22.48 -8.08
N THR A 542 15.60 21.84 -6.95
CA THR A 542 14.21 21.61 -6.56
C THR A 542 13.55 22.90 -6.06
N LEU A 543 14.29 23.76 -5.36
CA LEU A 543 13.79 25.05 -4.88
C LEU A 543 13.59 26.05 -6.03
N ASP A 544 14.48 26.06 -7.02
CA ASP A 544 14.34 26.91 -8.19
C ASP A 544 13.09 26.59 -9.01
N LYS A 545 12.62 25.33 -8.98
CA LYS A 545 11.34 24.93 -9.60
C LYS A 545 10.12 25.56 -8.90
N MET A 546 10.25 26.06 -7.67
CA MET A 546 9.20 26.84 -6.99
C MET A 546 9.09 28.28 -7.55
N GLY A 547 10.08 28.74 -8.33
CA GLY A 547 10.04 29.99 -9.08
C GLY A 547 9.95 31.25 -8.21
N VAL A 548 8.96 32.09 -8.50
CA VAL A 548 8.83 33.45 -7.90
C VAL A 548 8.66 33.41 -6.38
N GLU A 549 8.04 32.35 -5.84
CA GLU A 549 7.83 32.22 -4.39
C GLU A 549 9.14 32.00 -3.64
N TRP A 550 10.01 31.14 -4.17
CA TRP A 550 11.33 30.89 -3.58
C TRP A 550 12.21 32.14 -3.61
N ALA A 551 12.30 32.82 -4.75
CA ALA A 551 13.07 34.06 -4.88
C ALA A 551 12.63 35.14 -3.87
N ASP A 552 11.33 35.21 -3.55
CA ASP A 552 10.81 36.14 -2.55
C ASP A 552 11.22 35.76 -1.12
N PHE A 553 11.18 34.46 -0.77
CA PHE A 553 11.68 33.99 0.54
C PHE A 553 13.16 34.35 0.73
N VAL A 554 14.00 34.13 -0.30
CA VAL A 554 15.42 34.49 -0.29
C VAL A 554 15.60 35.99 -0.09
N SER A 555 14.93 36.80 -0.90
CA SER A 555 15.03 38.27 -0.81
C SER A 555 14.58 38.78 0.56
N ARG A 556 13.51 38.21 1.13
CA ARG A 556 13.03 38.59 2.48
C ARG A 556 14.02 38.20 3.57
N ALA A 557 14.65 37.02 3.48
CA ALA A 557 15.68 36.60 4.42
C ALA A 557 16.90 37.53 4.38
N GLU A 558 17.38 37.89 3.20
CA GLU A 558 18.47 38.87 3.01
C GLU A 558 18.11 40.24 3.62
N CYS A 559 16.92 40.76 3.28
CA CYS A 559 16.45 42.06 3.75
C CYS A 559 16.27 42.11 5.28
N SER A 560 16.00 40.95 5.90
CA SER A 560 15.80 40.85 7.35
C SER A 560 17.08 41.04 8.16
N ARG A 561 18.25 40.90 7.53
CA ARG A 561 19.57 40.91 8.17
C ARG A 561 19.66 39.89 9.32
N GLY A 562 19.26 38.65 9.06
CA GLY A 562 19.32 37.56 10.06
C GLY A 562 18.10 37.45 10.98
N ARG A 563 17.16 38.40 10.95
CA ARG A 563 15.88 38.27 11.70
C ARG A 563 14.93 37.24 11.11
N MET A 564 15.12 36.85 9.86
CA MET A 564 14.39 35.78 9.19
C MET A 564 15.42 34.83 8.59
N GLN A 565 15.39 33.59 9.05
CA GLN A 565 16.26 32.53 8.60
C GLN A 565 15.43 31.50 7.81
N LEU A 566 16.00 31.00 6.72
CA LEU A 566 15.35 30.03 5.86
C LEU A 566 15.55 28.63 6.43
N HIS A 567 14.44 27.96 6.71
CA HIS A 567 14.45 26.56 7.11
C HIS A 567 13.59 25.78 6.15
N ILE A 568 14.06 24.60 5.77
CA ILE A 568 13.34 23.68 4.88
C ILE A 568 13.12 22.38 5.61
N ILE A 569 11.88 21.91 5.59
CA ILE A 569 11.56 20.53 5.98
C ILE A 569 11.54 19.69 4.71
N GLN A 570 12.34 18.62 4.71
CA GLN A 570 12.24 17.55 3.75
C GLN A 570 11.54 16.36 4.41
N VAL A 571 10.52 15.82 3.76
CA VAL A 571 9.88 14.56 4.18
C VAL A 571 9.76 13.62 3.00
N SER A 572 9.60 12.34 3.29
CA SER A 572 9.28 11.37 2.25
C SER A 572 7.78 11.40 1.91
N ASP A 573 7.50 11.18 0.64
CA ASP A 573 6.18 11.00 0.03
C ASP A 573 6.26 9.73 -0.84
N GLY A 574 6.67 8.64 -0.22
CA GLY A 574 6.95 7.36 -0.86
C GLY A 574 8.31 7.37 -1.56
N ILE A 575 8.33 7.19 -2.88
CA ILE A 575 9.57 7.21 -3.67
C ILE A 575 10.14 8.62 -3.92
N ASN A 576 9.36 9.66 -3.60
CA ASN A 576 9.76 11.06 -3.79
C ASN A 576 9.91 11.73 -2.42
N SER A 577 10.63 12.84 -2.37
CA SER A 577 10.62 13.73 -1.21
C SER A 577 9.83 15.00 -1.49
N ARG A 578 9.19 15.56 -0.46
CA ARG A 578 8.57 16.89 -0.49
C ARG A 578 9.39 17.87 0.33
N LEU A 579 9.48 19.10 -0.17
CA LEU A 579 10.15 20.20 0.50
C LEU A 579 9.12 21.25 0.93
N TRP A 580 9.24 21.74 2.16
CA TRP A 580 8.45 22.85 2.67
C TRP A 580 9.35 23.93 3.25
N VAL A 581 9.21 25.15 2.75
CA VAL A 581 9.91 26.32 3.27
C VAL A 581 9.14 26.85 4.48
N ILE A 582 9.76 26.78 5.66
CA ILE A 582 9.20 27.26 6.92
C ILE A 582 10.20 28.26 7.53
N PRO A 583 10.12 29.55 7.15
CA PRO A 583 11.02 30.52 7.74
C PRO A 583 10.73 30.64 9.24
N LEU A 584 11.79 30.67 10.04
CA LEU A 584 11.72 31.08 11.43
C LEU A 584 12.21 32.51 11.54
N ARG A 585 11.67 33.22 12.53
CA ARG A 585 12.01 34.62 12.77
C ARG A 585 12.50 34.81 14.18
N THR A 586 13.29 35.85 14.36
CA THR A 586 13.76 36.33 15.65
C THR A 586 13.39 37.81 15.81
N SER A 587 13.26 38.27 17.05
CA SER A 587 13.08 39.69 17.37
C SER A 587 14.31 40.53 16.98
N SER A 588 15.47 39.90 16.90
CA SER A 588 16.78 40.56 16.87
C SER A 588 17.74 39.87 15.90
N SER A 589 18.57 40.66 15.21
CA SER A 589 19.65 40.15 14.36
C SER A 589 20.93 39.83 15.12
N LYS A 590 21.01 40.13 16.42
CA LYS A 590 22.26 40.11 17.21
C LYS A 590 23.03 38.79 17.10
N VAL A 591 22.34 37.65 17.25
CA VAL A 591 23.00 36.33 17.20
C VAL A 591 23.59 36.09 15.80
N HIS A 592 22.82 36.36 14.75
CA HIS A 592 23.30 36.24 13.37
C HIS A 592 24.47 37.19 13.07
N ASP A 593 24.39 38.43 13.55
CA ASP A 593 25.45 39.42 13.38
C ASP A 593 26.73 39.00 14.12
N ALA A 594 26.61 38.48 15.34
CA ALA A 594 27.74 37.98 16.14
C ALA A 594 28.39 36.74 15.52
N VAL A 595 27.59 35.78 15.03
CA VAL A 595 28.11 34.59 14.33
C VAL A 595 28.81 34.98 13.02
N ARG A 596 28.29 35.97 12.30
CA ARG A 596 28.93 36.50 11.10
C ARG A 596 30.25 37.22 11.42
N GLU A 597 30.29 38.01 12.49
CA GLU A 597 31.52 38.66 12.96
C GLU A 597 32.58 37.62 13.39
N LEU A 598 32.16 36.58 14.11
CA LEU A 598 33.01 35.44 14.47
C LEU A 598 33.59 34.78 13.21
N ALA A 599 32.75 34.44 12.23
CA ALA A 599 33.18 33.84 10.97
C ALA A 599 34.20 34.70 10.20
N LEU A 600 34.06 36.04 10.23
CA LEU A 600 35.02 36.96 9.59
C LEU A 600 36.38 37.02 10.32
N ASN A 601 36.40 36.71 11.62
CA ASN A 601 37.60 36.73 12.44
C ASN A 601 38.34 35.38 12.47
N LEU A 602 37.66 34.29 12.11
CA LEU A 602 38.25 32.95 12.05
C LEU A 602 39.16 32.80 10.82
N SER A 603 40.36 32.24 11.03
CA SER A 603 41.22 31.78 9.93
C SER A 603 40.70 30.46 9.37
N THR A 604 41.02 30.10 8.12
CA THR A 604 40.62 28.81 7.53
C THR A 604 41.08 27.56 8.31
N ASP A 605 42.07 27.70 9.19
CA ASP A 605 42.63 26.63 10.03
C ASP A 605 42.18 26.72 11.51
N TYR A 606 40.93 27.12 11.77
CA TYR A 606 40.41 27.23 13.15
C TYR A 606 40.22 25.86 13.83
N ASP A 607 40.32 25.82 15.16
CA ASP A 607 40.00 24.64 15.95
C ASP A 607 38.47 24.53 16.15
N ASN A 608 37.93 23.34 15.90
CA ASN A 608 36.50 23.07 16.03
C ASN A 608 36.01 23.19 17.49
N GLU A 609 36.89 22.93 18.47
CA GLU A 609 36.56 23.09 19.89
C GLU A 609 36.47 24.57 20.28
N ASP A 610 37.36 25.42 19.75
CA ASP A 610 37.31 26.86 19.97
C ASP A 610 36.04 27.48 19.35
N LEU A 611 35.71 27.11 18.10
CA LEU A 611 34.46 27.56 17.46
C LEU A 611 33.23 27.13 18.28
N ALA A 612 33.23 25.90 18.81
CA ALA A 612 32.14 25.41 19.66
C ALA A 612 31.93 26.30 20.89
N ASN A 613 33.02 26.62 21.61
CA ASN A 613 32.97 27.42 22.83
C ASN A 613 32.51 28.86 22.56
N GLU A 614 32.99 29.48 21.47
CA GLU A 614 32.58 30.84 21.07
C GLU A 614 31.09 30.90 20.67
N ILE A 615 30.59 29.90 19.94
CA ILE A 615 29.16 29.82 19.59
C ILE A 615 28.30 29.66 20.84
N SER A 616 28.67 28.77 21.76
CA SER A 616 27.93 28.61 23.01
C SER A 616 27.94 29.91 23.84
N ALA A 617 29.06 30.64 23.87
CA ALA A 617 29.12 31.96 24.52
C ALA A 617 28.17 32.99 23.88
N ILE A 618 28.12 33.06 22.54
CA ILE A 618 27.17 33.93 21.81
C ILE A 618 25.72 33.58 22.17
N LEU A 619 25.39 32.29 22.28
CA LEU A 619 24.05 31.82 22.61
C LEU A 619 23.67 32.06 24.08
N GLU A 620 24.62 31.94 25.01
CA GLU A 620 24.41 32.26 26.43
C GLU A 620 24.17 33.77 26.67
N GLU A 621 24.81 34.64 25.87
CA GLU A 621 24.59 36.09 25.92
C GLU A 621 23.26 36.52 25.28
N ALA A 622 22.70 35.70 24.40
CA ALA A 622 21.42 35.97 23.77
C ALA A 622 20.27 35.73 24.76
N ASP A 623 19.30 36.64 24.81
CA ASP A 623 18.07 36.37 25.55
C ASP A 623 17.33 35.20 24.86
N ASN A 624 16.71 34.31 25.64
CA ASN A 624 15.84 33.26 25.11
C ASN A 624 14.74 33.84 24.20
N SER A 625 14.33 35.09 24.45
CA SER A 625 13.38 35.81 23.59
C SER A 625 13.93 36.16 22.20
N ASP A 626 15.26 36.22 22.04
CA ASP A 626 15.95 36.53 20.79
C ASP A 626 16.18 35.29 19.90
N LEU A 627 15.95 34.07 20.39
CA LEU A 627 16.36 32.86 19.68
C LEU A 627 15.38 32.38 18.60
N VAL A 628 14.06 32.35 18.81
CA VAL A 628 13.05 32.00 17.76
C VAL A 628 11.61 32.43 18.16
N GLU A 629 10.82 32.91 17.19
CA GLU A 629 9.37 33.12 17.26
C GLU A 629 8.61 31.87 17.75
N ILE A 630 7.85 32.00 18.83
CA ILE A 630 6.98 30.94 19.36
C ILE A 630 5.57 31.09 18.75
N HIS A 631 5.36 30.33 17.67
CA HIS A 631 4.13 30.03 16.89
C HIS A 631 3.67 30.93 15.75
#